data_AF-A0AAI9UF33-F1
#
_entry.id   AF-A0AAI9UF33-F1
#
_cell.length_a   1.000
_cell.length_b   1.000
_cell.length_c   1.000
_cell.angle_alpha   90.00
_cell.angle_beta   90.00
_cell.angle_gamma   90.00
#
_symmetry.space_group_name_H-M   'P 1'
#
loop_
_entity.id
_entity.type
_entity.pdbx_description
1 polymer ?
#
loop_
_entity_poly.entity_id
_entity_poly.type
_entity_poly.pdbx_seq_one_letter_code
_entity_poly.pdbx_strand_id
1 'polypeptide(L)'
;MRSSDEDSPQFETLRDYLSAAVVERVTKPAPKPKRRSKKANPRRPPKSQNDDWSSAVTSGAGTGDDDDNTQVDADDMIDFTSYLASETFDSFPPDLKSLSHATHTADPSLLQSRFPLPLTGADVADLLPTLSSDVADSLAAYHIVDPAKQGAHEFLAPVLTEYISALIAPPPPPRSTRDSVDGCELCGRDWIGLTYHHLIPRMVHDKVVKRGWHREEELNNVAWLCRLCHSFVHRFAGHEELARQYYTVELLLEQEEVVRFAQYASRVRWKGK
;
A
#
# COMPACT_ATOMS: atom_id res chain seq x y z
N MET A 1 21.03 -12.42 7.09
CA MET A 1 21.46 -11.06 6.73
C MET A 1 20.30 -10.47 5.98
N ARG A 2 19.61 -9.48 6.55
CA ARG A 2 18.52 -8.78 5.86
C ARG A 2 19.08 -8.15 4.58
N SER A 3 18.47 -8.41 3.43
CA SER A 3 18.88 -7.82 2.16
C SER A 3 18.61 -6.31 2.25
N SER A 4 19.52 -5.46 1.77
CA SER A 4 19.34 -3.99 1.79
C SER A 4 18.10 -3.51 1.03
N ASP A 5 17.47 -4.41 0.27
CA ASP A 5 16.24 -4.20 -0.48
C ASP A 5 14.95 -4.25 0.39
N GLU A 6 14.99 -4.87 1.58
CA GLU A 6 13.82 -5.05 2.47
C GLU A 6 13.34 -3.73 3.11
N ASP A 7 14.18 -2.70 3.12
CA ASP A 7 13.82 -1.35 3.62
C ASP A 7 13.29 -0.44 2.50
N SER A 8 13.03 -0.98 1.30
CA SER A 8 12.52 -0.19 0.17
C SER A 8 11.00 0.07 0.29
N PRO A 9 10.50 1.25 -0.13
CA PRO A 9 9.06 1.53 -0.13
C PRO A 9 8.28 0.58 -1.04
N GLN A 10 8.96 0.03 -2.06
CA GLN A 10 8.40 -0.96 -2.95
C GLN A 10 8.17 -2.31 -2.24
N PHE A 11 9.11 -2.73 -1.39
CA PHE A 11 8.97 -3.92 -0.54
C PHE A 11 7.80 -3.79 0.44
N GLU A 12 7.69 -2.63 1.13
CA GLU A 12 6.57 -2.37 2.04
C GLU A 12 5.22 -2.45 1.33
N THR A 13 5.14 -1.85 0.13
CA THR A 13 3.94 -1.92 -0.70
C THR A 13 3.58 -3.37 -1.03
N LEU A 14 4.55 -4.18 -1.47
CA LEU A 14 4.33 -5.61 -1.75
C LEU A 14 3.82 -6.36 -0.51
N ARG A 15 4.46 -6.16 0.64
CA ARG A 15 4.09 -6.79 1.91
C ARG A 15 2.65 -6.45 2.29
N ASP A 16 2.23 -5.20 2.12
CA ASP A 16 0.87 -4.77 2.44
C ASP A 16 -0.19 -5.45 1.54
N TYR A 17 0.10 -5.58 0.22
CA TYR A 17 -0.76 -6.33 -0.70
C TYR A 17 -0.83 -7.83 -0.37
N LEU A 18 0.32 -8.45 -0.03
CA LEU A 18 0.38 -9.85 0.40
C LEU A 18 -0.39 -10.06 1.70
N SER A 19 -0.20 -9.17 2.68
CA SER A 19 -0.90 -9.22 3.97
C SER A 19 -2.42 -9.13 3.78
N ALA A 20 -2.89 -8.18 2.97
CA ALA A 20 -4.31 -8.06 2.65
C ALA A 20 -4.88 -9.34 2.01
N ALA A 21 -4.15 -9.94 1.06
CA ALA A 21 -4.56 -11.17 0.40
C ALA A 21 -4.56 -12.39 1.34
N VAL A 22 -3.54 -12.52 2.20
CA VAL A 22 -3.44 -13.59 3.20
C VAL A 22 -4.58 -13.47 4.21
N VAL A 23 -4.80 -12.28 4.78
CA VAL A 23 -5.90 -12.03 5.72
C VAL A 23 -7.25 -12.33 5.08
N GLU A 24 -7.44 -11.93 3.82
CA GLU A 24 -8.68 -12.22 3.09
C GLU A 24 -8.91 -13.74 2.93
N ARG A 25 -7.85 -14.54 2.70
CA ARG A 25 -7.96 -16.00 2.59
C ARG A 25 -8.26 -16.67 3.92
N VAL A 26 -7.59 -16.25 4.99
CA VAL A 26 -7.75 -16.83 6.33
C VAL A 26 -9.12 -16.45 6.94
N THR A 27 -9.63 -15.26 6.64
CA THR A 27 -10.91 -14.77 7.20
C THR A 27 -12.15 -15.16 6.37
N LYS A 28 -12.01 -15.56 5.10
CA LYS A 28 -13.15 -15.97 4.27
C LYS A 28 -13.66 -17.37 4.67
N PRO A 29 -14.88 -17.51 5.22
CA PRO A 29 -15.45 -18.81 5.46
C PRO A 29 -15.71 -19.53 4.12
N ALA A 30 -15.35 -20.82 4.03
CA ALA A 30 -15.62 -21.63 2.86
C ALA A 30 -17.10 -21.52 2.44
N PRO A 31 -17.41 -21.38 1.13
CA PRO A 31 -18.79 -21.27 0.68
C PRO A 31 -19.55 -22.54 1.03
N LYS A 32 -20.50 -22.45 1.97
CA LYS A 32 -21.35 -23.59 2.33
C LYS A 32 -22.05 -24.12 1.08
N PRO A 33 -22.04 -25.44 0.82
CA PRO A 33 -22.74 -26.00 -0.33
C PRO A 33 -24.22 -25.62 -0.23
N LYS A 34 -24.76 -24.99 -1.29
CA LYS A 34 -26.18 -24.62 -1.37
C LYS A 34 -27.03 -25.88 -1.18
N ARG A 35 -27.58 -26.09 0.03
CA ARG A 35 -28.66 -27.06 0.26
C ARG A 35 -29.79 -26.68 -0.69
N ARG A 36 -30.04 -27.50 -1.72
CA ARG A 36 -31.24 -27.38 -2.56
C ARG A 36 -32.44 -27.40 -1.63
N SER A 37 -33.14 -26.28 -1.52
CA SER A 37 -34.38 -26.20 -0.76
C SER A 37 -35.41 -27.10 -1.45
N LYS A 38 -35.80 -28.19 -0.78
CA LYS A 38 -36.97 -28.97 -1.17
C LYS A 38 -38.18 -28.06 -1.02
N LYS A 39 -38.87 -27.85 -2.14
CA LYS A 39 -40.10 -27.08 -2.30
C LYS A 39 -41.17 -27.62 -1.33
N ALA A 40 -41.54 -26.84 -0.31
CA ALA A 40 -42.65 -27.16 0.59
C ALA A 40 -43.89 -26.35 0.19
N ASN A 41 -45.00 -27.05 -0.01
CA ASN A 41 -46.31 -26.55 -0.43
C ASN A 41 -47.04 -25.89 0.77
N PRO A 42 -47.79 -24.77 0.63
CA PRO A 42 -48.34 -24.05 1.77
C PRO A 42 -49.80 -24.43 2.02
N ARG A 43 -50.12 -25.06 3.17
CA ARG A 43 -51.49 -25.08 3.71
C ARG A 43 -51.52 -25.11 5.24
N ARG A 44 -52.22 -24.11 5.81
CA ARG A 44 -52.90 -24.01 7.12
C ARG A 44 -52.15 -23.43 8.35
N PRO A 45 -52.91 -22.78 9.29
CA PRO A 45 -52.55 -21.53 9.96
C PRO A 45 -52.33 -21.71 11.49
N PRO A 46 -52.02 -20.65 12.28
CA PRO A 46 -51.38 -20.79 13.57
C PRO A 46 -52.38 -20.98 14.71
N LYS A 47 -51.95 -21.66 15.78
CA LYS A 47 -52.60 -21.59 17.09
C LYS A 47 -51.56 -21.36 18.19
N SER A 48 -51.88 -20.35 18.98
CA SER A 48 -51.34 -19.96 20.28
C SER A 48 -51.45 -21.07 21.33
N GLN A 49 -50.52 -21.14 22.28
CA GLN A 49 -50.77 -20.79 23.69
C GLN A 49 -49.51 -21.03 24.55
N ASN A 50 -49.44 -20.21 25.60
CA ASN A 50 -48.49 -20.22 26.70
C ASN A 50 -48.54 -21.54 27.48
N ASP A 51 -47.46 -21.88 28.18
CA ASP A 51 -47.41 -21.98 29.66
C ASP A 51 -46.14 -22.75 30.10
N ASP A 52 -45.25 -22.01 30.76
CA ASP A 52 -44.76 -22.22 32.13
C ASP A 52 -44.03 -23.51 32.61
N TRP A 53 -43.03 -23.22 33.45
CA TRP A 53 -42.55 -23.93 34.64
C TRP A 53 -41.52 -25.09 34.57
N SER A 54 -40.45 -24.87 35.36
CA SER A 54 -39.55 -25.76 36.12
C SER A 54 -38.31 -26.46 35.51
N SER A 55 -37.17 -25.94 35.97
CA SER A 55 -35.99 -26.60 36.55
C SER A 55 -35.98 -28.14 36.69
N ALA A 56 -34.94 -28.75 36.14
CA ALA A 56 -34.31 -29.93 36.73
C ALA A 56 -32.78 -29.84 36.55
N VAL A 57 -32.11 -29.68 37.68
CA VAL A 57 -30.66 -29.85 37.85
C VAL A 57 -30.33 -31.32 37.64
N THR A 58 -29.44 -31.65 36.72
CA THR A 58 -28.68 -32.90 36.75
C THR A 58 -27.23 -32.63 36.35
N SER A 59 -26.36 -32.78 37.34
CA SER A 59 -24.92 -32.79 37.20
C SER A 59 -24.49 -33.98 36.35
N GLY A 60 -23.76 -33.71 35.26
CA GLY A 60 -23.07 -34.71 34.47
C GLY A 60 -21.67 -34.19 34.16
N ALA A 61 -20.70 -34.59 34.98
CA ALA A 61 -19.28 -34.44 34.67
C ALA A 61 -18.93 -35.30 33.46
N GLY A 62 -18.20 -34.74 32.50
CA GLY A 62 -17.77 -35.50 31.33
C GLY A 62 -17.05 -34.62 30.32
N THR A 63 -15.72 -34.59 30.46
CA THR A 63 -14.71 -34.47 29.40
C THR A 63 -14.66 -33.19 28.58
N GLY A 64 -13.54 -32.48 28.74
CA GLY A 64 -13.16 -31.38 27.87
C GLY A 64 -13.15 -31.82 26.41
N ASP A 65 -13.89 -31.09 25.59
CA ASP A 65 -13.56 -30.94 24.20
C ASP A 65 -12.56 -29.79 24.14
N ASP A 66 -11.32 -30.15 23.85
CA ASP A 66 -10.32 -29.25 23.28
C ASP A 66 -10.90 -28.72 21.96
N ASP A 67 -11.56 -27.57 22.03
CA ASP A 67 -11.78 -26.72 20.87
C ASP A 67 -10.41 -26.14 20.50
N ASP A 68 -9.65 -26.93 19.72
CA ASP A 68 -8.46 -26.50 18.99
C ASP A 68 -8.88 -25.43 17.97
N ASN A 69 -9.23 -24.26 18.49
CA ASN A 69 -9.35 -23.05 17.72
C ASN A 69 -7.91 -22.61 17.43
N THR A 70 -7.35 -23.18 16.36
CA THR A 70 -6.11 -22.76 15.69
C THR A 70 -6.31 -21.36 15.10
N GLN A 71 -6.56 -20.39 15.97
CA GLN A 71 -6.51 -18.98 15.63
C GLN A 71 -5.03 -18.63 15.58
N VAL A 72 -4.48 -18.68 14.37
CA VAL A 72 -3.11 -18.23 14.07
C VAL A 72 -2.93 -16.85 14.73
N ASP A 73 -1.88 -16.72 15.55
CA ASP A 73 -1.61 -15.47 16.27
C ASP A 73 -1.40 -14.33 15.27
N ALA A 74 -1.83 -13.12 15.63
CA ALA A 74 -1.68 -11.97 14.75
C ALA A 74 -0.19 -11.66 14.46
N ASP A 75 0.66 -11.86 15.46
CA ASP A 75 2.12 -11.71 15.32
C ASP A 75 2.69 -12.78 14.37
N ASP A 76 2.24 -14.04 14.48
CA ASP A 76 2.64 -15.12 13.56
C ASP A 76 2.26 -14.81 12.10
N MET A 77 1.11 -14.17 11.87
CA MET A 77 0.70 -13.75 10.52
C MET A 77 1.57 -12.62 9.96
N ILE A 78 2.00 -11.67 10.81
CA ILE A 78 2.89 -10.59 10.41
C ILE A 78 4.26 -11.15 10.01
N ASP A 79 4.79 -12.08 10.81
CA ASP A 79 6.07 -12.73 10.50
C ASP A 79 5.97 -13.58 9.22
N PHE A 80 4.87 -14.32 9.05
CA PHE A 80 4.63 -15.09 7.83
C PHE A 80 4.51 -14.21 6.57
N THR A 81 3.77 -13.11 6.65
CA THR A 81 3.63 -12.18 5.51
C THR A 81 4.95 -11.48 5.17
N SER A 82 5.77 -11.20 6.18
CA SER A 82 7.12 -10.66 5.98
C SER A 82 8.03 -11.68 5.29
N TYR A 83 8.02 -12.94 5.74
CA TYR A 83 8.73 -14.04 5.08
C TYR A 83 8.30 -14.22 3.62
N LEU A 84 6.99 -14.25 3.36
CA LEU A 84 6.45 -14.38 2.01
C LEU A 84 6.86 -13.21 1.11
N ALA A 85 6.85 -11.98 1.64
CA ALA A 85 7.30 -10.79 0.92
C ALA A 85 8.79 -10.88 0.56
N SER A 86 9.66 -11.29 1.50
CA SER A 86 11.10 -11.47 1.25
C SER A 86 11.36 -12.49 0.14
N GLU A 87 10.79 -13.70 0.23
CA GLU A 87 10.98 -14.74 -0.79
C GLU A 87 10.47 -14.32 -2.18
N THR A 88 9.32 -13.63 -2.21
CA THR A 88 8.73 -13.13 -3.45
C THR A 88 9.57 -12.01 -4.05
N PHE A 89 10.00 -11.03 -3.24
CA PHE A 89 10.77 -9.87 -3.68
C PHE A 89 12.18 -10.25 -4.14
N ASP A 90 12.84 -11.19 -3.45
CA ASP A 90 14.15 -11.69 -3.85
C ASP A 90 14.11 -12.41 -5.19
N SER A 91 12.96 -13.01 -5.53
CA SER A 91 12.71 -13.64 -6.82
C SER A 91 12.34 -12.66 -7.94
N PHE A 92 12.14 -11.36 -7.65
CA PHE A 92 11.75 -10.40 -8.67
C PHE A 92 12.85 -10.13 -9.70
N PRO A 93 12.50 -10.03 -11.00
CA PRO A 93 13.43 -9.58 -12.00
C PRO A 93 13.81 -8.09 -11.77
N PRO A 94 15.00 -7.65 -12.20
CA PRO A 94 15.45 -6.26 -12.05
C PRO A 94 14.46 -5.24 -12.63
N ASP A 95 13.82 -5.59 -13.75
CA ASP A 95 12.82 -4.75 -14.41
C ASP A 95 11.65 -4.45 -13.47
N LEU A 96 11.18 -5.44 -12.70
CA LEU A 96 10.09 -5.26 -11.73
C LEU A 96 10.56 -4.50 -10.47
N LYS A 97 11.78 -4.75 -10.00
CA LYS A 97 12.39 -4.00 -8.88
C LYS A 97 12.63 -2.51 -9.19
N SER A 98 12.70 -2.15 -10.47
CA SER A 98 12.85 -0.75 -10.91
C SER A 98 11.55 -0.11 -11.40
N LEU A 99 10.46 -0.88 -11.46
CA LEU A 99 9.19 -0.43 -12.01
C LEU A 99 8.54 0.67 -11.16
N SER A 100 8.17 1.74 -11.83
CA SER A 100 7.48 2.91 -11.28
C SER A 100 6.64 3.60 -12.35
N HIS A 101 5.72 4.47 -11.94
CA HIS A 101 4.94 5.31 -12.87
C HIS A 101 5.83 6.06 -13.88
N ALA A 102 6.98 6.59 -13.44
CA ALA A 102 7.92 7.30 -14.31
C ALA A 102 8.50 6.38 -15.39
N THR A 103 8.98 5.18 -15.01
CA THR A 103 9.52 4.21 -15.97
C THR A 103 8.44 3.71 -16.95
N HIS A 104 7.21 3.51 -16.48
CA HIS A 104 6.09 3.12 -17.31
C HIS A 104 5.70 4.23 -18.30
N THR A 105 5.70 5.49 -17.86
CA THR A 105 5.37 6.62 -18.74
C THR A 105 6.46 6.83 -19.81
N ALA A 106 7.72 6.55 -19.48
CA ALA A 106 8.84 6.62 -20.42
C ALA A 106 8.81 5.49 -21.47
N ASP A 107 8.43 4.28 -21.07
CA ASP A 107 8.25 3.13 -21.98
C ASP A 107 6.97 2.34 -21.66
N PRO A 108 5.82 2.74 -22.24
CA PRO A 108 4.56 2.03 -22.03
C PRO A 108 4.56 0.59 -22.60
N SER A 109 5.48 0.27 -23.50
CA SER A 109 5.54 -1.04 -24.16
C SER A 109 6.14 -2.13 -23.26
N LEU A 110 6.89 -1.72 -22.23
CA LEU A 110 7.47 -2.61 -21.23
C LEU A 110 6.38 -3.39 -20.48
N LEU A 111 5.28 -2.75 -20.09
CA LEU A 111 4.15 -3.46 -19.47
C LEU A 111 3.50 -4.47 -20.41
N GLN A 112 3.19 -4.06 -21.65
CA GLN A 112 2.49 -4.93 -22.60
C GLN A 112 3.31 -6.17 -22.97
N SER A 113 4.64 -6.06 -22.94
CA SER A 113 5.55 -7.15 -23.31
C SER A 113 6.03 -8.00 -22.13
N ARG A 114 6.18 -7.42 -20.93
CA ARG A 114 6.76 -8.10 -19.75
C ARG A 114 5.76 -8.40 -18.64
N PHE A 115 4.69 -7.62 -18.52
CA PHE A 115 3.74 -7.69 -17.41
C PHE A 115 2.29 -7.60 -17.94
N PRO A 116 1.79 -8.63 -18.64
CA PRO A 116 0.43 -8.61 -19.16
C PRO A 116 -0.58 -8.64 -18.00
N LEU A 117 -1.22 -7.51 -17.72
CA LEU A 117 -2.24 -7.42 -16.66
C LEU A 117 -3.64 -7.79 -17.21
N PRO A 118 -4.45 -8.59 -16.49
CA PRO A 118 -4.13 -9.27 -15.24
C PRO A 118 -3.19 -10.47 -15.44
N LEU A 119 -2.25 -10.66 -14.51
CA LEU A 119 -1.35 -11.80 -14.53
C LEU A 119 -2.11 -13.11 -14.28
N THR A 120 -1.64 -14.17 -14.91
CA THR A 120 -2.05 -15.56 -14.64
C THR A 120 -0.99 -16.29 -13.81
N GLY A 121 -1.33 -17.49 -13.31
CA GLY A 121 -0.35 -18.32 -12.59
C GLY A 121 0.88 -18.67 -13.44
N ALA A 122 0.72 -18.83 -14.75
CA ALA A 122 1.84 -19.07 -15.67
C ALA A 122 2.76 -17.84 -15.77
N ASP A 123 2.18 -16.65 -15.91
CA ASP A 123 2.96 -15.41 -15.96
C ASP A 123 3.75 -15.21 -14.65
N VAL A 124 3.16 -15.53 -13.49
CA VAL A 124 3.86 -15.46 -12.20
C VAL A 124 4.98 -16.50 -12.08
N ALA A 125 4.78 -17.71 -12.60
CA ALA A 125 5.84 -18.72 -12.60
C ALA A 125 7.06 -18.27 -13.44
N ASP A 126 6.81 -17.59 -14.57
CA ASP A 126 7.86 -17.01 -15.40
C ASP A 126 8.54 -15.79 -14.72
N LEU A 127 7.77 -14.99 -13.97
CA LEU A 127 8.28 -13.84 -13.22
C LEU A 127 9.08 -14.23 -11.96
N LEU A 128 8.75 -15.37 -11.34
CA LEU A 128 9.35 -15.83 -10.08
C LEU A 128 10.01 -17.21 -10.26
N PRO A 129 11.00 -17.36 -11.16
CA PRO A 129 11.58 -18.67 -11.48
C PRO A 129 12.38 -19.27 -10.31
N THR A 130 12.79 -18.44 -9.36
CA THR A 130 13.59 -18.83 -8.19
C THR A 130 12.75 -18.91 -6.91
N LEU A 131 11.43 -18.82 -6.99
CA LEU A 131 10.57 -18.91 -5.81
C LEU A 131 10.76 -20.27 -5.15
N SER A 132 11.13 -20.27 -3.86
CA SER A 132 11.37 -21.51 -3.13
C SER A 132 10.12 -22.38 -3.07
N SER A 133 10.28 -23.70 -3.22
CA SER A 133 9.18 -24.65 -3.00
C SER A 133 8.60 -24.56 -1.59
N ASP A 134 9.42 -24.13 -0.61
CA ASP A 134 9.02 -23.94 0.78
C ASP A 134 7.89 -22.91 0.95
N VAL A 135 7.80 -21.94 0.01
CA VAL A 135 6.73 -20.94 -0.02
C VAL A 135 5.39 -21.62 -0.31
N ALA A 136 5.35 -22.54 -1.27
CA ALA A 136 4.13 -23.28 -1.60
C ALA A 136 3.69 -24.19 -0.44
N ASP A 137 4.65 -24.85 0.21
CA ASP A 137 4.39 -25.72 1.35
C ASP A 137 3.89 -24.92 2.55
N SER A 138 4.46 -23.74 2.80
CA SER A 138 4.04 -22.85 3.88
C SER A 138 2.65 -22.26 3.62
N LEU A 139 2.37 -21.81 2.38
CA LEU A 139 1.01 -21.38 2.01
C LEU A 139 -0.04 -22.48 2.20
N ALA A 140 0.32 -23.74 1.94
CA ALA A 140 -0.55 -24.88 2.18
C ALA A 140 -0.70 -25.18 3.69
N ALA A 141 0.38 -25.07 4.47
CA ALA A 141 0.38 -25.26 5.92
C ALA A 141 -0.51 -24.24 6.64
N TYR A 142 -0.55 -22.99 6.18
CA TYR A 142 -1.45 -21.95 6.68
C TYR A 142 -2.86 -22.00 6.05
N HIS A 143 -3.17 -23.04 5.27
CA HIS A 143 -4.46 -23.23 4.58
C HIS A 143 -4.86 -22.07 3.64
N ILE A 144 -3.88 -21.31 3.14
CA ILE A 144 -4.09 -20.18 2.22
C ILE A 144 -4.34 -20.69 0.79
N VAL A 145 -3.64 -21.78 0.43
CA VAL A 145 -3.79 -22.47 -0.85
C VAL A 145 -4.12 -23.95 -0.63
N ASP A 146 -4.82 -24.53 -1.61
CA ASP A 146 -5.09 -25.96 -1.68
C ASP A 146 -4.33 -26.48 -2.90
N PRO A 147 -3.20 -27.20 -2.72
CA PRO A 147 -2.37 -27.66 -3.84
C PRO A 147 -3.12 -28.47 -4.90
N ALA A 148 -4.27 -29.06 -4.56
CA ALA A 148 -5.11 -29.79 -5.51
C ALA A 148 -6.00 -28.88 -6.39
N LYS A 149 -6.16 -27.60 -6.03
CA LYS A 149 -7.04 -26.64 -6.72
C LYS A 149 -6.33 -25.37 -7.19
N GLN A 150 -5.37 -24.88 -6.42
CA GLN A 150 -4.69 -23.61 -6.64
C GLN A 150 -3.26 -23.70 -6.07
N GLY A 151 -2.25 -23.49 -6.89
CA GLY A 151 -0.86 -23.40 -6.45
C GLY A 151 -0.50 -22.01 -5.93
N ALA A 152 0.75 -21.88 -5.47
CA ALA A 152 1.29 -20.61 -4.98
C ALA A 152 1.25 -19.51 -6.05
N HIS A 153 1.60 -19.83 -7.30
CA HIS A 153 1.61 -18.87 -8.39
C HIS A 153 0.19 -18.36 -8.73
N GLU A 154 -0.82 -19.23 -8.73
CA GLU A 154 -2.21 -18.82 -8.95
C GLU A 154 -2.76 -17.97 -7.79
N PHE A 155 -2.23 -18.13 -6.57
CA PHE A 155 -2.56 -17.27 -5.44
C PHE A 155 -1.90 -15.89 -5.59
N LEU A 156 -0.61 -15.85 -5.96
CA LEU A 156 0.17 -14.63 -6.12
C LEU A 156 -0.25 -13.79 -7.33
N ALA A 157 -0.79 -14.40 -8.40
CA ALA A 157 -1.19 -13.72 -9.63
C ALA A 157 -2.10 -12.49 -9.45
N PRO A 158 -3.25 -12.58 -8.75
CA PRO A 158 -4.07 -11.40 -8.48
C PRO A 158 -3.36 -10.39 -7.56
N VAL A 159 -2.53 -10.84 -6.61
CA VAL A 159 -1.79 -9.95 -5.70
C VAL A 159 -0.76 -9.12 -6.46
N LEU A 160 0.05 -9.77 -7.29
CA LEU A 160 1.06 -9.12 -8.12
C LEU A 160 0.42 -8.25 -9.20
N THR A 161 -0.76 -8.61 -9.70
CA THR A 161 -1.55 -7.75 -10.61
C THR A 161 -1.89 -6.42 -9.97
N GLU A 162 -2.45 -6.45 -8.75
CA GLU A 162 -2.81 -5.23 -8.00
C GLU A 162 -1.57 -4.42 -7.61
N TYR A 163 -0.53 -5.11 -7.15
CA TYR A 163 0.75 -4.49 -6.81
C TYR A 163 1.40 -3.77 -8.02
N ILE A 164 1.52 -4.43 -9.17
CA ILE A 164 2.06 -3.80 -10.39
C ILE A 164 1.17 -2.64 -10.81
N SER A 165 -0.16 -2.81 -10.77
CA SER A 165 -1.12 -1.74 -11.09
C SER A 165 -0.93 -0.52 -10.20
N ALA A 166 -0.62 -0.71 -8.91
CA ALA A 166 -0.35 0.36 -7.97
C ALA A 166 0.96 1.09 -8.27
N LEU A 167 2.03 0.36 -8.63
CA LEU A 167 3.33 0.97 -8.98
C LEU A 167 3.27 1.88 -10.20
N ILE A 168 2.41 1.52 -11.17
CA ILE A 168 2.23 2.26 -12.42
C ILE A 168 1.05 3.23 -12.38
N ALA A 169 0.32 3.29 -11.28
CA ALA A 169 -0.78 4.22 -11.13
C ALA A 169 -0.24 5.66 -11.14
N PRO A 170 -0.95 6.61 -11.76
CA PRO A 170 -0.58 8.01 -11.66
C PRO A 170 -0.53 8.42 -10.19
N PRO A 171 0.49 9.17 -9.75
CA PRO A 171 0.53 9.67 -8.40
C PRO A 171 -0.76 10.47 -8.12
N PRO A 172 -1.29 10.40 -6.88
CA PRO A 172 -2.49 11.14 -6.54
C PRO A 172 -2.30 12.63 -6.87
N PRO A 173 -3.37 13.32 -7.32
CA PRO A 173 -3.26 14.72 -7.67
C PRO A 173 -2.66 15.48 -6.48
N PRO A 174 -1.63 16.32 -6.66
CA PRO A 174 -0.85 16.80 -5.52
C PRO A 174 -1.65 17.61 -4.49
N ARG A 175 -2.84 18.09 -4.87
CA ARG A 175 -3.76 18.78 -3.95
C ARG A 175 -4.47 17.84 -2.96
N SER A 176 -4.61 16.55 -3.28
CA SER A 176 -5.23 15.56 -2.38
C SER A 176 -4.24 14.97 -1.37
N THR A 177 -2.93 15.22 -1.52
CA THR A 177 -1.91 14.72 -0.58
C THR A 177 -1.80 15.56 0.71
N ARG A 178 -2.74 16.49 0.95
CA ARG A 178 -2.71 17.33 2.14
C ARG A 178 -2.77 16.52 3.43
N ASP A 179 -3.61 15.50 3.43
CA ASP A 179 -3.91 14.70 4.62
C ASP A 179 -2.88 13.56 4.82
N SER A 180 -2.05 13.28 3.80
CA SER A 180 -0.97 12.29 3.87
C SER A 180 0.36 12.87 4.37
N VAL A 181 0.45 14.20 4.57
CA VAL A 181 1.66 14.83 5.12
C VAL A 181 1.49 15.13 6.61
N ASP A 182 2.41 14.61 7.41
CA ASP A 182 2.39 14.77 8.88
C ASP A 182 2.63 16.22 9.31
N GLY A 183 3.37 17.00 8.53
CA GLY A 183 3.68 18.38 8.85
C GLY A 183 4.28 19.16 7.69
N CYS A 184 4.79 20.35 7.98
CA CYS A 184 5.48 21.17 7.00
C CYS A 184 6.73 20.44 6.47
N GLU A 185 6.79 20.18 5.17
CA GLU A 185 7.86 19.38 4.57
C GLU A 185 9.26 20.00 4.67
N LEU A 186 9.37 21.30 5.00
CA LEU A 186 10.66 21.92 5.32
C LEU A 186 11.00 21.90 6.81
N CYS A 187 10.07 22.31 7.69
CA CYS A 187 10.39 22.53 9.12
C CYS A 187 9.81 21.48 10.08
N GLY A 188 9.09 20.47 9.57
CA GLY A 188 8.53 19.37 10.34
C GLY A 188 7.37 19.72 11.28
N ARG A 189 6.89 20.97 11.32
CA ARG A 189 5.79 21.37 12.21
C ARG A 189 4.45 20.80 11.72
N ASP A 190 3.80 20.02 12.58
CA ASP A 190 2.51 19.35 12.37
C ASP A 190 1.32 20.13 12.96
N TRP A 191 1.54 20.91 14.02
CA TRP A 191 0.49 21.64 14.75
C TRP A 191 0.02 22.96 14.10
N ILE A 192 0.42 23.23 12.85
CA ILE A 192 0.10 24.48 12.14
C ILE A 192 -0.52 24.24 10.77
N GLY A 193 -1.31 25.22 10.31
CA GLY A 193 -1.86 25.20 8.96
C GLY A 193 -0.75 25.21 7.89
N LEU A 194 -0.82 24.23 6.98
CA LEU A 194 0.01 24.19 5.78
C LEU A 194 -0.71 24.84 4.60
N THR A 195 0.10 25.27 3.64
CA THR A 195 -0.33 25.93 2.41
C THR A 195 0.28 25.19 1.23
N TYR A 196 -0.47 25.16 0.13
CA TYR A 196 -0.06 24.53 -1.12
C TYR A 196 0.95 25.40 -1.85
N HIS A 197 2.16 24.90 -2.08
CA HIS A 197 3.24 25.63 -2.74
C HIS A 197 3.72 24.90 -4.00
N HIS A 198 3.79 25.60 -5.12
CA HIS A 198 4.37 25.05 -6.35
C HIS A 198 5.88 25.23 -6.34
N LEU A 199 6.64 24.13 -6.33
CA LEU A 199 8.11 24.16 -6.32
C LEU A 199 8.66 24.67 -7.65
N ILE A 200 7.98 24.34 -8.75
CA ILE A 200 8.15 25.02 -10.04
C ILE A 200 7.01 26.03 -10.19
N PRO A 201 7.26 27.35 -10.07
CA PRO A 201 6.20 28.35 -10.11
C PRO A 201 5.41 28.29 -11.44
N ARG A 202 4.07 28.25 -11.36
CA ARG A 202 3.19 28.13 -12.54
C ARG A 202 3.48 29.17 -13.63
N MET A 203 3.83 30.40 -13.23
CA MET A 203 4.12 31.48 -14.18
C MET A 203 5.37 31.24 -15.05
N VAL A 204 6.22 30.28 -14.69
CA VAL A 204 7.39 29.90 -15.51
C VAL A 204 7.23 28.57 -16.23
N HIS A 205 6.08 27.87 -16.12
CA HIS A 205 5.83 26.57 -16.76
C HIS A 205 6.09 26.59 -18.27
N ASP A 206 5.49 27.55 -19.00
CA ASP A 206 5.71 27.70 -20.45
C ASP A 206 7.19 27.87 -20.80
N LYS A 207 7.93 28.62 -19.96
CA LYS A 207 9.35 28.88 -20.14
C LYS A 207 10.18 27.63 -19.88
N VAL A 208 9.84 26.89 -18.82
CA VAL A 208 10.50 25.65 -18.40
C VAL A 208 10.41 24.61 -19.52
N VAL A 209 9.22 24.38 -20.07
CA VAL A 209 9.01 23.41 -21.17
C VAL A 209 9.74 23.87 -22.44
N LYS A 210 9.58 25.14 -22.82
CA LYS A 210 10.23 25.69 -24.03
C LYS A 210 11.77 25.63 -23.96
N ARG A 211 12.34 25.72 -22.77
CA ARG A 211 13.79 25.64 -22.53
C ARG A 211 14.26 24.20 -22.30
N GLY A 212 13.35 23.23 -22.21
CA GLY A 212 13.67 21.83 -21.95
C GLY A 212 14.28 21.60 -20.58
N TRP A 213 13.93 22.40 -19.57
CA TRP A 213 14.42 22.20 -18.20
C TRP A 213 13.70 21.04 -17.52
N HIS A 214 12.39 20.94 -17.70
CA HIS A 214 11.53 19.87 -17.17
C HIS A 214 10.46 19.49 -18.18
N ARG A 215 9.95 18.26 -18.05
CA ARG A 215 8.82 17.72 -18.82
C ARG A 215 7.51 18.25 -18.24
N GLU A 216 6.44 18.22 -19.03
CA GLU A 216 5.13 18.74 -18.61
C GLU A 216 4.56 18.02 -17.38
N GLU A 217 4.86 16.72 -17.26
CA GLU A 217 4.50 15.88 -16.12
C GLU A 217 5.19 16.28 -14.80
N GLU A 218 6.36 16.90 -14.87
CA GLU A 218 7.17 17.28 -13.70
C GLU A 218 6.78 18.67 -13.14
N LEU A 219 6.09 19.49 -13.93
CA LEU A 219 5.76 20.89 -13.60
C LEU A 219 4.84 21.03 -12.37
N ASN A 220 4.10 19.98 -12.06
CA ASN A 220 3.16 19.96 -10.95
C ASN A 220 3.79 19.45 -9.64
N ASN A 221 5.13 19.45 -9.54
CA ASN A 221 5.77 19.21 -8.26
C ASN A 221 5.43 20.32 -7.26
N VAL A 222 4.98 19.91 -6.07
CA VAL A 222 4.48 20.81 -5.03
C VAL A 222 4.97 20.40 -3.66
N ALA A 223 4.83 21.32 -2.71
CA ALA A 223 5.08 21.08 -1.31
C ALA A 223 3.96 21.64 -0.43
N TRP A 224 3.71 20.98 0.69
CA TRP A 224 2.87 21.44 1.79
C TRP A 224 3.72 22.15 2.83
N LEU A 225 3.73 23.49 2.73
CA LEU A 225 4.57 24.33 3.56
C LEU A 225 3.74 25.18 4.51
N CYS A 226 4.21 25.35 5.74
CA CYS A 226 3.64 26.36 6.60
C CYS A 226 3.88 27.77 6.06
N ARG A 227 3.05 28.74 6.47
CA ARG A 227 3.15 30.13 5.98
C ARG A 227 4.54 30.75 6.12
N LEU A 228 5.27 30.42 7.19
CA LEU A 228 6.61 30.95 7.44
C LEU A 228 7.64 30.40 6.43
N CYS A 229 7.65 29.08 6.21
CA CYS A 229 8.52 28.42 5.24
C CYS A 229 8.15 28.81 3.80
N HIS A 230 6.86 28.85 3.47
CA HIS A 230 6.39 29.30 2.16
C HIS A 230 6.90 30.71 1.84
N SER A 231 6.75 31.65 2.78
CA SER A 231 7.24 33.02 2.59
C SER A 231 8.75 33.09 2.45
N PHE A 232 9.48 32.16 3.07
CA PHE A 232 10.94 32.08 2.97
C PHE A 232 11.38 31.55 1.61
N VAL A 233 10.78 30.48 1.07
CA VAL A 233 11.14 29.93 -0.26
C VAL A 233 11.04 31.01 -1.35
N HIS A 234 9.99 31.85 -1.33
CA HIS A 234 9.86 32.97 -2.27
C HIS A 234 10.89 34.09 -2.11
N ARG A 235 11.59 34.16 -0.97
CA ARG A 235 12.69 35.11 -0.74
C ARG A 235 14.06 34.48 -1.00
N PHE A 236 14.16 33.16 -0.84
CA PHE A 236 15.39 32.41 -0.99
C PHE A 236 15.92 32.46 -2.42
N ALA A 237 15.06 32.16 -3.40
CA ALA A 237 15.44 32.13 -4.81
C ALA A 237 14.36 32.76 -5.70
N GLY A 238 14.79 33.30 -6.83
CA GLY A 238 13.88 33.83 -7.85
C GLY A 238 13.08 32.72 -8.54
N HIS A 239 11.99 33.05 -9.24
CA HIS A 239 11.11 32.03 -9.85
C HIS A 239 11.82 31.12 -10.86
N GLU A 240 12.74 31.68 -11.66
CA GLU A 240 13.53 30.88 -12.61
C GLU A 240 14.54 29.99 -11.91
N GLU A 241 15.17 30.49 -10.85
CA GLU A 241 16.16 29.75 -10.08
C GLU A 241 15.52 28.60 -9.31
N LEU A 242 14.36 28.83 -8.67
CA LEU A 242 13.52 27.77 -8.10
C LEU A 242 13.22 26.69 -9.12
N ALA A 243 12.75 27.08 -10.32
CA ALA A 243 12.44 26.13 -11.37
C ALA A 243 13.66 25.36 -11.91
N ARG A 244 14.87 25.94 -11.87
CA ARG A 244 16.07 25.31 -12.46
C ARG A 244 16.88 24.50 -11.48
N GLN A 245 16.98 24.95 -10.24
CA GLN A 245 17.94 24.45 -9.26
C GLN A 245 17.28 23.91 -8.00
N TYR A 246 16.05 24.34 -7.67
CA TYR A 246 15.41 24.06 -6.38
C TYR A 246 13.95 23.60 -6.55
N TYR A 247 13.71 22.71 -7.51
CA TYR A 247 12.37 22.29 -7.94
C TYR A 247 11.83 21.07 -7.18
N THR A 248 12.54 20.59 -6.15
CA THR A 248 12.09 19.57 -5.20
C THR A 248 12.36 20.01 -3.76
N VAL A 249 11.73 19.37 -2.77
CA VAL A 249 11.98 19.66 -1.34
C VAL A 249 13.40 19.25 -0.96
N GLU A 250 13.90 18.15 -1.51
CA GLU A 250 15.23 17.62 -1.28
C GLU A 250 16.30 18.62 -1.73
N LEU A 251 16.16 19.16 -2.96
CA LEU A 251 17.07 20.18 -3.49
C LEU A 251 17.07 21.46 -2.64
N LEU A 252 15.91 21.84 -2.08
CA LEU A 252 15.83 22.95 -1.13
C LEU A 252 16.59 22.60 0.16
N LEU A 253 16.41 21.39 0.70
CA LEU A 253 17.06 20.92 1.93
C LEU A 253 18.56 20.62 1.79
N GLU A 254 19.10 20.57 0.57
CA GLU A 254 20.54 20.56 0.34
C GLU A 254 21.20 21.93 0.61
N GLN A 255 20.41 23.01 0.64
CA GLN A 255 20.92 24.37 0.81
C GLN A 255 21.05 24.73 2.29
N GLU A 256 22.27 25.06 2.71
CA GLU A 256 22.57 25.35 4.12
C GLU A 256 21.68 26.46 4.71
N GLU A 257 21.37 27.49 3.90
CA GLU A 257 20.48 28.58 4.33
C GLU A 257 19.06 28.08 4.61
N VAL A 258 18.53 27.21 3.74
CA VAL A 258 17.20 26.62 3.89
C VAL A 258 17.15 25.73 5.12
N VAL A 259 18.16 24.89 5.34
CA VAL A 259 18.25 24.01 6.51
C VAL A 259 18.31 24.83 7.80
N ARG A 260 19.17 25.86 7.86
CA ARG A 260 19.27 26.75 9.02
C ARG A 260 17.93 27.44 9.29
N PHE A 261 17.24 27.89 8.25
CA PHE A 261 15.93 28.51 8.39
C PHE A 261 14.87 27.50 8.88
N ALA A 262 14.85 26.29 8.34
CA ALA A 262 13.94 25.23 8.74
C ALA A 262 14.10 24.85 10.22
N GLN A 263 15.33 24.71 10.69
CA GLN A 263 15.65 24.45 12.10
C GLN A 263 15.23 25.60 13.03
N TYR A 264 15.38 26.85 12.58
CA TYR A 264 14.83 27.99 13.30
C TYR A 264 13.28 27.92 13.33
N ALA A 265 12.67 27.76 12.17
CA ALA A 265 11.21 27.77 12.00
C ALA A 265 10.51 26.66 12.80
N SER A 266 11.12 25.48 12.92
CA SER A 266 10.59 24.35 13.69
C SER A 266 10.40 24.69 15.18
N ARG A 267 11.22 25.59 15.71
CA ARG A 267 11.19 26.02 17.12
C ARG A 267 10.29 27.23 17.37
N VAL A 268 9.86 27.93 16.33
CA VAL A 268 9.00 29.11 16.46
C VAL A 268 7.60 28.68 16.88
N ARG A 269 7.21 29.05 18.11
CA ARG A 269 5.84 28.95 18.60
C ARG A 269 5.09 30.24 18.31
N TRP A 270 3.98 30.13 17.59
CA TRP A 270 3.10 31.27 17.36
C TRP A 270 2.39 31.63 18.68
N LYS A 271 2.61 32.84 19.20
CA LYS A 271 1.70 33.41 20.20
C LYS A 271 0.53 34.01 19.43
N GLY A 272 -0.63 33.36 19.51
CA GLY A 272 -1.88 33.96 19.06
C GLY A 272 -2.04 35.33 19.71
N LYS A 273 -2.29 36.35 18.91
CA LYS A 273 -2.86 37.61 19.38
C LYS A 273 -4.36 37.46 19.51
#